data_AF-A0A382N4M9-F1
#
_entry.id   AF-A0A382N4M9-F1
#
_cell.length_a   1.000
_cell.length_b   1.000
_cell.length_c   1.000
_cell.angle_alpha   90.00
_cell.angle_beta   90.00
_cell.angle_gamma   90.00
#
_symmetry.space_group_name_H-M   'P 1'
#
loop_
_entity.id
_entity.type
_entity.pdbx_description
1 polymer ?
#
loop_
_entity_poly.entity_id
_entity_poly.type
_entity_poly.pdbx_seq_one_letter_code
_entity_poly.pdbx_strand_id
1 'polypeptide(L)'
;MQYLSDRVEQGVVSATVRVGFVVDKIVVVGNRNVAQQALVQTLSIKPGTPLLFVDLLAASARVEALDWVRAAELRRQLPDQLLL
;
A
#
# COMPACT_ATOMS: atom_id res chain seq x y z
N MET A 1 11.90 22.94 -21.39
CA MET A 1 11.91 23.10 -19.92
C MET A 1 11.26 21.88 -19.26
N GLN A 2 11.91 20.71 -19.34
CA GLN A 2 11.37 19.40 -18.89
C GLN A 2 12.32 18.75 -17.85
N TYR A 3 12.94 19.55 -16.97
CA TYR A 3 13.97 19.07 -16.03
C TYR A 3 13.64 19.33 -14.56
N LEU A 4 12.53 20.03 -14.26
CA LEU A 4 12.20 20.48 -12.91
C LEU A 4 11.25 19.52 -12.17
N SER A 5 10.48 18.69 -12.88
CA SER A 5 9.48 17.82 -12.27
C SER A 5 10.09 16.62 -11.53
N ASP A 6 11.10 15.96 -12.10
CA ASP A 6 11.74 14.79 -11.50
C ASP A 6 12.37 15.07 -10.12
N ARG A 7 12.99 16.24 -9.94
CA ARG A 7 13.75 16.54 -8.71
C ARG A 7 12.86 16.80 -7.50
N VAL A 8 11.66 17.34 -7.73
CA VAL A 8 10.71 17.62 -6.64
C VAL A 8 10.12 16.30 -6.12
N GLU A 9 9.79 15.37 -7.02
CA GLU A 9 9.31 14.03 -6.63
C GLU A 9 10.36 13.27 -5.81
N GLN A 10 11.64 13.30 -6.22
CA GLN A 10 12.70 12.61 -5.48
C GLN A 10 12.96 13.20 -4.09
N GLY A 11 12.80 14.52 -3.91
CA GLY A 11 13.00 15.19 -2.61
C GLY A 11 11.94 14.80 -1.57
N VAL A 12 10.67 14.75 -1.98
CA VAL A 12 9.56 14.40 -1.07
C VAL A 12 9.59 12.90 -0.73
N VAL A 13 9.83 12.04 -1.71
CA VAL A 13 10.00 10.59 -1.48
C VAL A 13 11.15 10.32 -0.51
N SER A 14 12.28 11.04 -0.64
CA SER A 14 13.44 10.89 0.24
C SER A 14 13.18 11.36 1.68
N ALA A 15 12.31 12.35 1.88
CA ALA A 15 11.92 12.81 3.21
C ALA A 15 11.00 11.82 3.92
N THR A 16 10.06 11.20 3.20
CA THR A 16 9.11 10.21 3.75
C THR A 16 9.82 8.93 4.22
N VAL A 17 10.83 8.46 3.47
CA VAL A 17 11.64 7.28 3.84
C VAL A 17 12.49 7.54 5.10
N ARG A 18 12.98 8.76 5.31
CA ARG A 18 13.82 9.10 6.48
C ARG A 18 13.08 9.23 7.80
N VAL A 19 11.74 9.35 7.79
CA VAL A 19 10.92 9.51 9.01
C VAL A 19 10.21 8.20 9.41
N GLY A 20 10.43 7.09 8.68
CA GLY A 20 9.83 5.79 9.01
C GLY A 20 8.41 5.59 8.47
N PHE A 21 7.94 6.44 7.55
CA PHE A 21 6.64 6.30 6.88
C PHE A 21 6.71 5.39 5.67
N VAL A 22 7.19 4.16 5.88
CA VAL A 22 7.26 3.12 4.86
C VAL A 22 6.39 1.95 5.28
N VAL A 23 5.86 1.20 4.32
CA VAL A 23 5.13 -0.03 4.61
C VAL A 23 6.10 -1.05 5.20
N ASP A 24 5.95 -1.36 6.48
CA ASP A 24 6.66 -2.46 7.16
C ASP A 24 5.76 -3.69 7.25
N LYS A 25 4.48 -3.48 7.61
CA LYS A 25 3.54 -4.56 7.88
C LYS A 25 2.20 -4.37 7.20
N ILE A 26 1.67 -5.46 6.64
CA ILE A 26 0.30 -5.55 6.14
C ILE A 26 -0.46 -6.51 7.05
N VAL A 27 -1.45 -5.98 7.75
CA VAL A 27 -2.37 -6.74 8.61
C VAL A 27 -3.63 -6.99 7.81
N VAL A 28 -4.06 -8.25 7.74
CA VAL A 28 -5.31 -8.62 7.07
C VAL A 28 -6.29 -9.10 8.11
N VAL A 29 -7.51 -8.56 8.08
CA VAL A 29 -8.62 -8.96 8.93
C VAL A 29 -9.80 -9.41 8.08
N GLY A 30 -10.66 -10.27 8.64
CA GLY A 30 -11.88 -10.71 7.96
C GLY A 30 -11.69 -11.68 6.79
N ASN A 31 -10.47 -12.16 6.54
CA ASN A 31 -10.18 -13.13 5.48
C ASN A 31 -10.64 -14.55 5.86
N ARG A 32 -11.91 -14.87 5.60
CA ARG A 32 -12.48 -16.21 5.92
C ARG A 32 -12.22 -17.26 4.85
N ASN A 33 -12.36 -16.88 3.58
CA ASN A 33 -12.32 -17.81 2.45
C ASN A 33 -11.07 -17.66 1.56
N VAL A 34 -10.25 -16.63 1.82
CA VAL A 34 -9.04 -16.33 1.04
C VAL A 34 -7.84 -16.33 1.97
N ALA A 35 -6.77 -16.99 1.55
CA ALA A 35 -5.52 -16.99 2.29
C ALA A 35 -4.96 -15.57 2.39
N GLN A 36 -4.54 -15.16 3.58
CA GLN A 36 -3.93 -13.85 3.82
C GLN A 36 -2.78 -13.55 2.85
N GLN A 37 -1.93 -14.55 2.58
CA GLN A 37 -0.80 -14.40 1.66
C GLN A 37 -1.24 -14.07 0.24
N ALA A 38 -2.34 -14.67 -0.24
CA ALA A 38 -2.87 -14.37 -1.56
C ALA A 38 -3.36 -12.92 -1.64
N LEU A 39 -4.08 -12.45 -0.61
CA LEU A 39 -4.55 -11.05 -0.53
C LEU A 39 -3.37 -10.07 -0.52
N VAL A 40 -2.34 -10.34 0.27
CA VAL A 40 -1.13 -9.51 0.34
C VAL A 40 -0.38 -9.49 -1.00
N GLN A 41 -0.29 -10.63 -1.69
CA GLN A 41 0.31 -10.70 -3.03
C GLN A 41 -0.47 -9.88 -4.06
N THR A 42 -1.81 -9.94 -4.02
CA THR A 42 -2.69 -9.18 -4.92
C THR A 42 -2.55 -7.67 -4.76
N LEU A 43 -2.30 -7.18 -3.53
CA LEU A 43 -2.06 -5.76 -3.29
C LEU A 43 -0.85 -5.22 -4.10
N SER A 44 0.13 -6.07 -4.42
CA SER A 44 1.38 -5.70 -5.11
C SER A 44 2.18 -4.58 -4.41
N ILE A 45 2.04 -4.47 -3.09
CA ILE A 45 2.77 -3.51 -2.26
C ILE A 45 3.97 -4.22 -1.64
N LYS A 46 5.18 -3.66 -1.85
CA LYS A 46 6.41 -4.21 -1.30
C LYS A 46 6.75 -3.55 0.04
N PRO A 47 7.35 -4.27 1.00
CA PRO A 47 7.96 -3.64 2.16
C PRO A 47 8.95 -2.54 1.74
N GLY A 48 8.98 -1.44 2.47
CA GLY A 48 9.77 -0.25 2.13
C GLY A 48 9.09 0.71 1.15
N THR A 49 7.90 0.39 0.62
CA THR A 49 7.13 1.35 -0.19
C THR A 49 6.77 2.57 0.65
N PRO A 50 6.94 3.80 0.15
CA PRO A 50 6.52 5.01 0.87
C PRO A 50 5.01 4.97 1.18
N LEU A 51 4.64 4.87 2.46
CA LEU A 51 3.26 4.61 2.92
C LEU A 51 2.28 5.69 2.43
N LEU A 52 2.73 6.94 2.39
CA LEU A 52 1.93 8.08 1.94
C LEU A 52 1.63 8.06 0.43
N PHE A 53 2.49 7.42 -0.37
CA PHE A 53 2.38 7.36 -1.82
C PHE A 53 1.68 6.09 -2.32
N VAL A 54 1.36 5.14 -1.42
CA VAL A 54 0.58 3.95 -1.78
C VAL A 54 -0.82 4.37 -2.21
N ASP A 55 -1.27 4.00 -3.41
CA ASP A 55 -2.67 4.16 -3.80
C ASP A 55 -3.54 3.07 -3.16
N LEU A 56 -4.23 3.43 -2.07
CA LEU A 56 -5.07 2.48 -1.33
C LEU A 56 -6.29 2.02 -2.12
N LEU A 57 -6.89 2.92 -2.92
CA LEU A 57 -8.10 2.62 -3.68
C LEU A 57 -7.79 1.66 -4.82
N ALA A 58 -6.70 1.90 -5.54
CA ALA A 58 -6.26 0.98 -6.57
C ALA A 58 -5.85 -0.38 -5.98
N ALA A 59 -5.21 -0.38 -4.80
CA ALA A 59 -4.81 -1.61 -4.12
C ALA A 59 -6.02 -2.42 -3.64
N SER A 60 -7.01 -1.79 -3.00
CA SER A 60 -8.24 -2.48 -2.58
C SER A 60 -9.05 -3.00 -3.78
N ALA A 61 -9.15 -2.23 -4.87
CA ALA A 61 -9.84 -2.66 -6.09
C ALA A 61 -9.22 -3.92 -6.72
N ARG A 62 -7.90 -4.09 -6.65
CA ARG A 62 -7.23 -5.34 -7.09
C ARG A 62 -7.65 -6.54 -6.25
N VAL A 63 -7.82 -6.33 -4.95
CA VAL A 63 -8.25 -7.39 -4.02
C VAL A 63 -9.73 -7.73 -4.25
N GLU A 64 -10.58 -6.73 -4.50
CA GLU A 64 -11.99 -6.92 -4.86
C GLU A 64 -12.19 -7.61 -6.22
N ALA A 65 -11.20 -7.57 -7.11
CA ALA A 65 -11.24 -8.30 -8.37
C ALA A 65 -11.08 -9.82 -8.22
N LEU A 66 -10.80 -10.33 -7.01
CA LEU A 66 -10.78 -11.77 -6.72
C LEU A 66 -12.22 -12.28 -6.52
N ASP A 67 -12.58 -13.39 -7.17
CA ASP A 67 -13.95 -13.95 -7.15
C ASP A 67 -14.53 -14.18 -5.75
N TRP A 68 -13.69 -14.48 -4.76
CA TRP A 68 -14.11 -14.79 -3.40
C TRP A 68 -14.16 -13.57 -2.47
N VAL A 69 -13.80 -12.38 -2.98
CA VAL A 69 -13.80 -11.13 -2.21
C VAL A 69 -15.01 -10.30 -2.61
N ARG A 70 -15.91 -10.07 -1.66
CA ARG A 70 -17.10 -9.22 -1.88
C ARG A 70 -16.79 -7.73 -1.80
N ALA A 71 -15.91 -7.36 -0.87
CA ALA A 71 -15.48 -6.00 -0.61
C ALA A 71 -14.14 -6.04 0.13
N ALA A 72 -13.28 -5.08 -0.12
CA ALA A 72 -12.01 -4.90 0.57
C ALA A 72 -11.76 -3.42 0.81
N GLU A 73 -11.30 -3.07 2.01
CA GLU A 73 -10.99 -1.69 2.36
C GLU A 73 -9.57 -1.63 2.90
N LEU A 74 -8.71 -0.87 2.22
CA LEU A 74 -7.34 -0.69 2.68
C LEU A 74 -7.20 0.64 3.40
N ARG A 75 -6.69 0.60 4.64
CA ARG A 75 -6.46 1.79 5.48
C ARG A 75 -5.00 1.90 5.89
N ARG A 76 -4.49 3.13 5.94
CA ARG A 76 -3.17 3.44 6.51
C ARG A 76 -3.28 3.52 8.02
N GLN A 77 -2.48 2.71 8.70
CA GLN A 77 -2.21 2.85 10.13
C GLN A 77 -0.79 3.34 10.29
N LEU A 78 -0.66 4.66 10.47
CA LEU A 78 0.63 5.28 10.71
C LEU A 78 1.28 4.71 11.99
N PRO A 79 2.63 4.68 12.05
CA PRO A 79 3.55 5.23 11.06
C PRO A 79 3.87 4.33 9.86
N ASP A 80 3.68 3.01 9.94
CA ASP A 80 4.31 2.05 9.02
C ASP A 80 3.39 0.92 8.51
N GLN A 81 2.10 0.93 8.88
CA GLN A 81 1.22 -0.23 8.68
C GLN A 81 0.09 0.02 7.69
N LEU A 82 -0.33 -1.05 7.03
CA LEU A 82 -1.55 -1.13 6.24
C LEU A 82 -2.48 -2.17 6.83
N LEU A 83 -3.74 -1.79 7.00
CA LEU A 83 -4.82 -2.69 7.43
C LEU A 83 -5.74 -2.95 6.24
N LEU A 84 -5.91 -4.23 5.89
CA LEU A 84 -6.84 -4.74 4.88
C LEU A 84 -8.00 -5.47 5.56
#